data_AF-A0A853DUI3-F1
#
_entry.id   AF-A0A853DUI3-F1
#
_cell.length_a   1.000
_cell.length_b   1.000
_cell.length_c   1.000
_cell.angle_alpha   90.00
_cell.angle_beta   90.00
_cell.angle_gamma   90.00
#
_symmetry.space_group_name_H-M   'P 1'
#
loop_
_entity.id
_entity.type
_entity.pdbx_description
1 polymer ?
#
loop_
_entity_poly.entity_id
_entity_poly.type
_entity_poly.pdbx_seq_one_letter_code
_entity_poly.pdbx_strand_id
1 'polypeptide(L)'
;MVRFIDRMLAGTQFVFPAADGNGFLRMEGLEEKAWQERIESRQTFYREGIVELDGIGGERYGADFVDLDDDQQDAVLEIISKKEKPARFVFAESDGQGSGGAPAGNQPVNEDFLEFFPLLVLNTRQGFYGDPVYGGNDNRLGWRVIGFPGPPSLASTMDGSYTTREYMIPEAEWPYEQHPAVLRYGNR
;
A
#
# COMPACT_ATOMS: atom_id res chain seq x y z
N MET A 1 0.65 -7.66 -6.37
CA MET A 1 0.96 -7.58 -4.93
C MET A 1 2.25 -8.31 -4.60
N VAL A 2 2.33 -9.65 -4.63
CA VAL A 2 3.57 -10.39 -4.29
C VAL A 2 4.80 -9.91 -5.09
N ARG A 3 4.67 -9.82 -6.41
CA ARG A 3 5.73 -9.28 -7.30
C ARG A 3 6.21 -7.87 -6.97
N PHE A 4 5.37 -7.04 -6.34
CA PHE A 4 5.76 -5.70 -5.88
C PHE A 4 6.74 -5.80 -4.72
N ILE A 5 6.40 -6.61 -3.70
CA ILE A 5 7.26 -6.86 -2.54
C ILE A 5 8.56 -7.54 -2.99
N ASP A 6 8.49 -8.51 -3.90
CA ASP A 6 9.67 -9.16 -4.46
C ASP A 6 10.62 -8.15 -5.11
N ARG A 7 10.11 -7.24 -5.94
CA ARG A 7 10.92 -6.21 -6.61
C ARG A 7 11.49 -5.20 -5.62
N MET A 8 10.72 -4.80 -4.62
CA MET A 8 11.18 -3.93 -3.54
C MET A 8 12.36 -4.55 -2.78
N LEU A 9 12.35 -5.87 -2.59
CA LEU A 9 13.40 -6.60 -1.87
C LEU A 9 14.52 -7.13 -2.79
N ALA A 10 14.36 -7.13 -4.11
CA ALA A 10 15.32 -7.72 -5.05
C ALA A 10 16.63 -6.94 -5.20
N GLY A 11 16.64 -5.66 -4.79
CA GLY A 11 17.80 -4.78 -4.90
C GLY A 11 17.44 -3.41 -5.48
N THR A 12 18.45 -2.67 -5.89
CA THR A 12 18.35 -1.26 -6.32
C THR A 12 17.70 -1.08 -7.69
N GLN A 13 17.40 -2.16 -8.41
CA GLN A 13 16.98 -2.14 -9.80
C GLN A 13 15.53 -1.68 -10.00
N PHE A 14 14.71 -1.62 -8.94
CA PHE A 14 13.28 -1.33 -9.04
C PHE A 14 12.84 -0.11 -8.22
N VAL A 15 13.79 0.75 -7.83
CA VAL A 15 13.53 1.89 -6.94
C VAL A 15 12.90 3.05 -7.71
N PHE A 16 13.59 3.54 -8.74
CA PHE A 16 13.16 4.71 -9.50
C PHE A 16 12.77 4.33 -10.92
N PRO A 17 11.51 4.53 -11.34
CA PRO A 17 11.11 4.24 -12.69
C PRO A 17 11.69 5.28 -13.65
N ALA A 18 11.97 4.87 -14.87
CA ALA A 18 12.44 5.77 -15.92
C ALA A 18 11.30 6.74 -16.35
N ALA A 19 11.68 7.97 -16.70
CA ALA A 19 10.72 9.02 -17.07
C ALA A 19 9.91 8.68 -18.34
N ASP A 20 10.47 7.88 -19.23
CA ASP A 20 9.81 7.36 -20.43
C ASP A 20 8.81 6.23 -20.13
N GLY A 21 8.68 5.83 -18.86
CA GLY A 21 7.82 4.74 -18.41
C GLY A 21 8.34 3.34 -18.74
N ASN A 22 9.54 3.20 -19.31
CA ASN A 22 10.11 1.92 -19.72
C ASN A 22 11.23 1.49 -18.78
N GLY A 23 10.86 0.72 -17.75
CA GLY A 23 11.82 0.16 -16.81
C GLY A 23 12.25 1.15 -15.74
N PHE A 24 13.51 1.07 -15.33
CA PHE A 24 14.01 1.71 -14.11
C PHE A 24 15.37 2.36 -14.33
N LEU A 25 15.56 3.49 -13.64
CA LEU A 25 16.83 4.18 -13.56
C LEU A 25 17.80 3.34 -12.71
N ARG A 26 19.08 3.37 -13.10
CA ARG A 26 20.15 2.82 -12.28
C ARG A 26 20.76 3.93 -11.44
N MET A 27 20.93 3.64 -10.16
CA MET A 27 21.73 4.45 -9.26
C MET A 27 23.18 4.00 -9.34
N GLU A 28 24.11 4.90 -9.03
CA GLU A 28 25.53 4.60 -8.98
C GLU A 28 26.19 5.23 -7.75
N GLY A 29 27.32 4.68 -7.33
CA GLY A 29 28.15 5.26 -6.29
C GLY A 29 27.51 5.26 -4.90
N LEU A 30 27.59 6.39 -4.20
CA LEU A 30 27.15 6.51 -2.80
C LEU A 30 25.63 6.35 -2.64
N GLU A 31 24.85 6.81 -3.61
CA GLU A 31 23.39 6.68 -3.58
C GLU A 31 22.97 5.20 -3.70
N GLU A 32 23.55 4.48 -4.66
CA GLU A 32 23.29 3.04 -4.80
C GLU A 32 23.65 2.28 -3.53
N LYS A 33 24.80 2.59 -2.93
CA LYS A 33 25.25 1.95 -1.68
C LYS A 33 24.27 2.20 -0.52
N ALA A 34 23.80 3.43 -0.36
CA ALA A 34 22.83 3.76 0.70
C ALA A 34 21.50 3.01 0.51
N TRP A 35 21.03 2.87 -0.73
CA TRP A 35 19.85 2.09 -1.04
C TRP A 35 20.05 0.58 -0.84
N GLN A 36 21.23 0.04 -1.19
CA GLN A 36 21.57 -1.35 -0.92
C GLN A 36 21.49 -1.63 0.59
N GLU A 37 22.12 -0.81 1.43
CA GLU A 37 22.07 -0.97 2.90
C GLU A 37 20.63 -0.92 3.43
N ARG A 38 19.79 0.01 2.93
CA ARG A 38 18.37 0.09 3.27
C ARG A 38 17.61 -1.18 2.88
N ILE A 39 17.83 -1.69 1.67
CA ILE A 39 17.15 -2.89 1.16
C ILE A 39 17.60 -4.13 1.92
N GLU A 40 18.90 -4.29 2.19
CA GLU A 40 19.43 -5.41 2.99
C GLU A 40 18.86 -5.44 4.40
N SER A 41 18.78 -4.28 5.06
CA SER A 41 18.08 -4.14 6.35
C SER A 41 16.63 -4.59 6.22
N ARG A 42 15.93 -4.18 5.16
CA ARG A 42 14.53 -4.54 4.92
C ARG A 42 14.35 -6.03 4.61
N GLN A 43 15.26 -6.66 3.87
CA GLN A 43 15.24 -8.10 3.60
C GLN A 43 15.39 -8.90 4.89
N THR A 44 16.31 -8.50 5.77
CA THR A 44 16.50 -9.15 7.07
C THR A 44 15.25 -9.01 7.93
N PHE A 45 14.67 -7.81 8.01
CA PHE A 45 13.42 -7.56 8.73
C PHE A 45 12.25 -8.44 8.23
N TYR A 46 12.10 -8.59 6.91
CA TYR A 46 11.07 -9.47 6.34
C TYR A 46 11.31 -10.96 6.68
N ARG A 47 12.57 -11.42 6.63
CA ARG A 47 12.91 -12.81 7.00
C ARG A 47 12.64 -13.07 8.48
N GLU A 48 13.02 -12.16 9.36
CA GLU A 48 12.78 -12.27 10.80
C GLU A 48 11.28 -12.31 11.11
N GLY A 49 10.48 -11.46 10.47
CA GLY A 49 9.03 -11.46 10.64
C GLY A 49 8.34 -12.74 10.14
N ILE A 50 8.85 -13.36 9.07
CA ILE A 50 8.36 -14.68 8.62
C ILE A 50 8.70 -15.76 9.66
N VAL A 51 9.93 -15.76 10.19
CA VAL A 51 10.33 -16.70 11.25
C VAL A 51 9.48 -16.53 12.50
N GLU A 52 9.14 -15.29 12.89
CA GLU A 52 8.23 -15.02 14.00
C GLU A 52 6.82 -15.57 13.73
N LEU A 53 6.29 -15.36 12.52
CA LEU A 53 4.99 -15.86 12.09
C LEU A 53 4.91 -17.40 12.17
N ASP A 54 5.92 -18.08 11.61
CA ASP A 54 6.03 -19.55 11.65
C ASP A 54 6.28 -20.05 13.07
N GLY A 55 7.03 -19.32 13.90
CA GLY A 55 7.22 -19.63 15.31
C GLY A 55 5.91 -19.64 16.09
N ILE A 56 5.05 -18.62 15.89
CA ILE A 56 3.72 -18.57 16.52
C ILE A 56 2.84 -19.74 16.04
N GLY A 57 2.86 -20.04 14.73
CA GLY A 57 2.15 -21.18 14.16
C GLY A 57 2.60 -22.51 14.76
N GLY A 58 3.91 -22.75 14.82
CA GLY A 58 4.50 -23.94 15.40
C GLY A 58 4.19 -24.11 16.89
N GLU A 59 4.23 -23.05 17.68
CA GLU A 59 3.90 -23.09 19.11
C GLU A 59 2.41 -23.33 19.39
N ARG A 60 1.52 -22.75 18.59
CA ARG A 60 0.06 -22.80 18.82
C ARG A 60 -0.58 -24.05 18.20
N TYR A 61 -0.11 -24.44 17.03
CA TYR A 61 -0.80 -25.40 16.14
C TYR A 61 0.12 -26.49 15.60
N GLY A 62 1.44 -26.39 15.79
CA GLY A 62 2.40 -27.43 15.38
C GLY A 62 2.71 -27.46 13.88
N ALA A 63 2.43 -26.38 13.14
CA ALA A 63 2.72 -26.24 11.71
C ALA A 63 3.11 -24.79 11.37
N ASP A 64 3.82 -24.62 10.25
CA ASP A 64 4.18 -23.29 9.72
C ASP A 64 2.91 -22.53 9.29
N PHE A 65 2.97 -21.20 9.25
CA PHE A 65 1.78 -20.37 9.06
C PHE A 65 0.99 -20.71 7.78
N VAL A 66 1.70 -20.99 6.70
CA VAL A 66 1.09 -21.30 5.39
C VAL A 66 0.31 -22.62 5.37
N ASP A 67 0.62 -23.54 6.28
CA ASP A 67 -0.01 -24.85 6.38
C ASP A 67 -1.21 -24.86 7.36
N LEU A 68 -1.46 -23.75 8.04
CA LEU A 68 -2.60 -23.57 8.94
C LEU A 68 -3.91 -23.32 8.16
N ASP A 69 -5.04 -23.65 8.78
CA ASP A 69 -6.36 -23.24 8.26
C ASP A 69 -6.65 -21.74 8.49
N ASP A 70 -7.68 -21.21 7.82
CA ASP A 70 -8.00 -19.76 7.85
C ASP A 70 -8.20 -19.22 9.28
N ASP A 71 -8.87 -19.97 10.16
CA ASP A 71 -9.15 -19.54 11.53
C ASP A 71 -7.86 -19.53 12.38
N GLN A 72 -7.00 -20.51 12.16
CA GLN A 72 -5.68 -20.58 12.80
C GLN A 72 -4.75 -19.47 12.30
N GLN A 73 -4.74 -19.20 10.99
CA GLN A 73 -3.98 -18.09 10.41
C GLN A 73 -4.42 -16.76 11.00
N ASP A 74 -5.72 -16.50 11.08
CA ASP A 74 -6.26 -15.28 11.69
C ASP A 74 -5.80 -15.14 13.15
N ALA A 75 -5.85 -16.22 13.93
CA ALA A 75 -5.37 -16.20 15.31
C ALA A 75 -3.87 -15.88 15.43
N VAL A 76 -3.02 -16.39 14.52
CA VAL A 76 -1.60 -16.01 14.45
C VAL A 76 -1.44 -14.53 14.10
N LEU A 77 -2.22 -14.03 13.12
CA LEU A 77 -2.18 -12.62 12.69
C LEU A 77 -2.62 -11.66 13.81
N GLU A 78 -3.61 -12.02 14.62
CA GLU A 78 -4.01 -11.24 15.79
C GLU A 78 -2.88 -11.10 16.81
N ILE A 79 -2.13 -12.18 17.06
CA ILE A 79 -1.00 -12.20 18.00
C ILE A 79 0.12 -11.28 17.51
N ILE A 80 0.59 -11.48 16.27
CA ILE A 80 1.72 -10.71 15.73
C ILE A 80 1.35 -9.23 15.51
N SER A 81 0.10 -8.95 15.14
CA SER A 81 -0.38 -7.59 14.95
C SER A 81 -0.63 -6.85 16.26
N LYS A 82 -0.75 -7.58 17.38
CA LYS A 82 -1.18 -7.07 18.70
C LYS A 82 -2.53 -6.34 18.62
N LYS A 83 -3.39 -6.76 17.70
CA LYS A 83 -4.70 -6.18 17.42
C LYS A 83 -5.71 -7.28 17.18
N GLU A 84 -6.95 -7.02 17.58
CA GLU A 84 -8.07 -7.91 17.30
C GLU A 84 -8.36 -7.94 15.79
N LYS A 85 -8.90 -9.07 15.31
CA LYS A 85 -9.36 -9.22 13.94
C LYS A 85 -10.42 -8.15 13.64
N PRO A 86 -10.27 -7.39 12.53
CA PRO A 86 -11.25 -6.38 12.17
C PRO A 86 -12.64 -7.00 11.96
N ALA A 87 -13.65 -6.36 12.54
CA ALA A 87 -15.03 -6.67 12.20
C ALA A 87 -15.31 -6.35 10.73
N ARG A 88 -16.33 -6.98 10.16
CA ARG A 88 -16.82 -6.64 8.82
C ARG A 88 -17.11 -5.14 8.76
N PHE A 89 -16.55 -4.47 7.76
CA PHE A 89 -16.83 -3.05 7.55
C PHE A 89 -18.33 -2.85 7.32
N VAL A 90 -18.93 -1.93 8.08
CA VAL A 90 -20.32 -1.51 7.94
C VAL A 90 -20.31 -0.03 7.59
N PHE A 91 -21.05 0.34 6.54
CA PHE A 91 -21.32 1.75 6.28
C PHE A 91 -22.15 2.27 7.45
N ALA A 92 -21.53 3.04 8.35
CA ALA A 92 -22.28 3.79 9.34
C ALA A 92 -23.12 4.85 8.59
N GLU A 93 -24.35 5.08 9.03
CA GLU A 93 -25.09 6.28 8.63
C GLU A 93 -24.21 7.49 8.97
N SER A 94 -23.87 8.29 7.97
CA SER A 94 -23.15 9.54 8.22
C SER A 94 -24.02 10.41 9.12
N ASP A 95 -23.52 10.82 10.27
CA ASP A 95 -24.17 11.81 11.15
C ASP A 95 -24.17 13.23 10.54
N GLY A 96 -23.86 13.36 9.24
CA GLY A 96 -23.71 14.62 8.52
C GLY A 96 -22.43 15.38 8.90
N GLN A 97 -21.69 14.91 9.92
CA GLN A 97 -20.37 15.39 10.27
C GLN A 97 -19.36 14.48 9.58
N GLY A 98 -18.99 14.87 8.37
CA GLY A 98 -17.84 14.30 7.70
C GLY A 98 -16.66 14.14 8.67
N SER A 99 -15.90 13.04 8.55
CA SER A 99 -14.91 12.60 9.56
C SER A 99 -13.73 13.55 9.78
N GLY A 100 -13.73 14.73 9.16
CA GLY A 100 -12.66 15.71 9.21
C GLY A 100 -11.39 15.17 8.59
N GLY A 101 -11.54 14.36 7.52
CA GLY A 101 -10.43 13.71 6.85
C GLY A 101 -9.47 14.76 6.33
N ALA A 102 -8.25 14.82 6.88
CA ALA A 102 -7.21 15.67 6.33
C ALA A 102 -7.06 15.37 4.82
N PRO A 103 -6.78 16.38 3.97
CA PRO A 103 -6.53 16.16 2.56
C PRO A 103 -5.48 15.05 2.39
N ALA A 104 -5.70 14.14 1.43
CA ALA A 104 -4.83 12.99 1.18
C ALA A 104 -3.34 13.34 0.99
N GLY A 105 -3.02 14.62 0.75
CA GLY A 105 -1.66 15.12 0.55
C GLY A 105 -0.74 15.16 1.78
N ASN A 106 -1.22 14.94 3.01
CA ASN A 106 -0.40 15.22 4.21
C ASN A 106 -0.33 14.08 5.26
N GLN A 107 -0.43 12.82 4.86
CA GLN A 107 -0.16 11.69 5.79
C GLN A 107 1.14 10.97 5.41
N PRO A 108 2.32 11.48 5.86
CA PRO A 108 3.55 10.72 5.72
C PRO A 108 3.44 9.45 6.58
N VAL A 109 3.26 8.30 5.95
CA VAL A 109 3.42 7.01 6.62
C VAL A 109 4.93 6.72 6.61
N ASN A 110 5.57 6.86 7.76
CA ASN A 110 6.96 6.46 7.90
C ASN A 110 7.02 4.94 8.13
N GLU A 111 7.55 4.21 7.15
CA GLU A 111 7.70 2.74 7.19
C GLU A 111 8.79 2.26 8.14
N ASP A 112 9.71 3.12 8.57
CA ASP A 112 10.88 2.74 9.36
C ASP A 112 10.53 2.38 10.82
N PHE A 113 9.33 2.76 11.27
CA PHE A 113 8.84 2.46 12.63
C PHE A 113 7.72 1.41 12.66
N LEU A 114 7.41 0.79 11.52
CA LEU A 114 6.37 -0.23 11.46
C LEU A 114 6.94 -1.60 11.84
N GLU A 115 6.24 -2.29 12.74
CA GLU A 115 6.43 -3.72 12.98
C GLU A 115 6.13 -4.54 11.71
N PHE A 116 6.57 -5.80 11.68
CA PHE A 116 6.49 -6.66 10.49
C PHE A 116 5.09 -6.71 9.86
N PHE A 117 4.06 -7.06 10.64
CA PHE A 117 2.70 -7.19 10.09
C PHE A 117 2.11 -5.87 9.58
N PRO A 118 2.15 -4.75 10.33
CA PRO A 118 1.77 -3.43 9.80
C PRO A 118 2.50 -3.04 8.52
N LEU A 119 3.80 -3.32 8.43
CA LEU A 119 4.59 -3.05 7.23
C LEU A 119 4.18 -3.93 6.04
N LEU A 120 3.95 -5.22 6.28
CA LEU A 120 3.44 -6.15 5.28
C LEU A 120 2.09 -5.68 4.72
N VAL A 121 1.18 -5.21 5.59
CA VAL A 121 -0.11 -4.63 5.20
C VAL A 121 0.07 -3.36 4.39
N LEU A 122 0.97 -2.45 4.79
CA LEU A 122 1.29 -1.24 4.04
C LEU A 122 1.79 -1.58 2.63
N ASN A 123 2.78 -2.46 2.53
CA ASN A 123 3.40 -2.82 1.26
C ASN A 123 2.45 -3.62 0.37
N THR A 124 1.54 -4.38 0.97
CA THR A 124 0.41 -5.01 0.27
C THR A 124 -0.50 -3.95 -0.38
N ARG A 125 -0.87 -2.90 0.36
CA ARG A 125 -1.69 -1.80 -0.17
C ARG A 125 -0.96 -1.04 -1.27
N GLN A 126 0.32 -0.73 -1.08
CA GLN A 126 1.16 -0.12 -2.12
C GLN A 126 1.23 -1.01 -3.37
N GLY A 127 1.44 -2.32 -3.21
CA GLY A 127 1.48 -3.27 -4.31
C GLY A 127 0.11 -3.57 -4.94
N PHE A 128 -0.99 -3.13 -4.33
CA PHE A 128 -2.34 -3.27 -4.88
C PHE A 128 -2.81 -1.98 -5.60
N TYR A 129 -2.45 -0.80 -5.09
CA TYR A 129 -2.87 0.50 -5.64
C TYR A 129 -1.78 1.28 -6.37
N GLY A 130 -0.52 0.88 -6.26
CA GLY A 130 0.61 1.54 -6.92
C GLY A 130 0.61 1.37 -8.43
N ASP A 131 1.53 2.04 -9.11
CA ASP A 131 1.67 1.91 -10.56
C ASP A 131 2.09 0.47 -10.95
N PRO A 132 1.47 -0.12 -11.99
CA PRO A 132 1.81 -1.48 -12.46
C PRO A 132 3.28 -1.68 -12.82
N VAL A 133 4.05 -0.62 -13.14
CA VAL A 133 5.48 -0.70 -13.44
C VAL A 133 6.27 -1.40 -12.34
N TYR A 134 5.86 -1.28 -11.08
CA TYR A 134 6.49 -1.92 -9.93
C TYR A 134 6.11 -3.40 -9.76
N GLY A 135 5.34 -3.98 -10.69
CA GLY A 135 4.94 -5.40 -10.67
C GLY A 135 3.74 -5.69 -9.77
N GLY A 136 3.26 -4.69 -9.04
CA GLY A 136 1.97 -4.69 -8.37
C GLY A 136 0.82 -4.37 -9.32
N ASN A 137 -0.39 -4.21 -8.76
CA ASN A 137 -1.58 -3.69 -9.42
C ASN A 137 -1.76 -4.16 -10.89
N ASP A 138 -1.56 -5.47 -11.10
CA ASP A 138 -1.50 -6.01 -12.47
C ASP A 138 -2.83 -5.77 -13.19
N ASN A 139 -2.74 -5.39 -14.47
CA ASN A 139 -3.90 -4.96 -15.26
C ASN A 139 -4.77 -3.88 -14.56
N ARG A 140 -4.13 -3.03 -13.74
CA ARG A 140 -4.78 -1.92 -13.01
C ARG A 140 -5.96 -2.39 -12.17
N LEU A 141 -5.90 -3.62 -11.64
CA LEU A 141 -7.01 -4.23 -10.93
C LEU A 141 -7.44 -3.40 -9.72
N GLY A 142 -6.49 -2.96 -8.89
CA GLY A 142 -6.78 -2.14 -7.72
C GLY A 142 -7.44 -0.81 -8.09
N TRP A 143 -7.00 -0.19 -9.19
CA TRP A 143 -7.64 1.03 -9.72
C TRP A 143 -9.07 0.78 -10.19
N ARG A 144 -9.30 -0.30 -10.94
CA ARG A 144 -10.65 -0.70 -11.38
C ARG A 144 -11.59 -0.96 -10.20
N VAL A 145 -11.10 -1.58 -9.12
CA VAL A 145 -11.88 -1.84 -7.90
C VAL A 145 -12.40 -0.54 -7.29
N ILE A 146 -11.59 0.52 -7.26
CA ILE A 146 -11.99 1.83 -6.73
C ILE A 146 -12.65 2.75 -7.77
N GLY A 147 -12.91 2.25 -8.98
CA GLY A 147 -13.48 3.06 -10.07
C GLY A 147 -12.52 4.12 -10.64
N PHE A 148 -11.22 3.99 -10.40
CA PHE A 148 -10.20 4.87 -10.95
C PHE A 148 -9.69 4.31 -12.29
N PRO A 149 -9.79 5.04 -13.42
CA PRO A 149 -9.23 4.60 -14.69
C PRO A 149 -7.70 4.55 -14.66
N GLY A 150 -7.10 5.54 -13.99
CA GLY A 150 -5.65 5.73 -13.90
C GLY A 150 -5.00 6.18 -15.21
N PRO A 151 -3.71 6.56 -15.14
CA PRO A 151 -2.94 6.96 -16.31
C PRO A 151 -2.83 5.82 -17.33
N PRO A 152 -2.84 6.11 -18.65
CA PRO A 152 -2.64 5.11 -19.68
C PRO A 152 -1.23 4.52 -19.68
N SER A 153 -0.24 5.25 -19.18
CA SER A 153 1.15 4.80 -19.00
C SER A 153 1.83 5.61 -17.90
N LEU A 154 2.91 5.08 -17.33
CA LEU A 154 3.69 5.84 -16.35
C LEU A 154 4.26 7.14 -16.93
N ALA A 155 4.66 7.12 -18.21
CA ALA A 155 5.14 8.31 -18.92
C ALA A 155 4.14 9.46 -18.87
N SER A 156 2.83 9.16 -19.01
CA SER A 156 1.78 10.19 -18.96
C SER A 156 1.65 10.89 -17.59
N THR A 157 2.11 10.22 -16.52
CA THR A 157 2.20 10.82 -15.19
C THR A 157 3.46 11.68 -15.07
N MET A 158 4.58 11.23 -15.64
CA MET A 158 5.88 11.89 -15.57
C MET A 158 5.95 13.17 -16.42
N ASP A 159 5.30 13.18 -17.59
CA ASP A 159 5.23 14.33 -18.49
C ASP A 159 4.05 15.28 -18.19
N GLY A 160 3.18 14.91 -17.25
CA GLY A 160 2.03 15.70 -16.84
C GLY A 160 0.86 15.72 -17.82
N SER A 161 0.86 14.87 -18.86
CA SER A 161 -0.24 14.76 -19.81
C SER A 161 -1.49 14.12 -19.21
N TYR A 162 -1.34 13.27 -18.18
CA TYR A 162 -2.45 12.76 -17.38
C TYR A 162 -2.72 13.66 -16.18
N THR A 163 -4.00 13.94 -15.91
CA THR A 163 -4.42 14.78 -14.78
C THR A 163 -5.61 14.17 -14.05
N THR A 164 -5.63 14.30 -12.73
CA THR A 164 -6.76 13.91 -11.87
C THR A 164 -7.70 15.09 -11.61
N ARG A 165 -7.57 16.20 -12.35
CA ARG A 165 -8.37 17.41 -12.17
C ARG A 165 -9.88 17.16 -12.24
N GLU A 166 -10.32 16.16 -13.02
CA GLU A 166 -11.73 15.77 -13.11
C GLU A 166 -12.33 15.28 -11.77
N TYR A 167 -11.49 14.80 -10.84
CA TYR A 167 -11.89 14.36 -9.50
C TYR A 167 -11.74 15.47 -8.45
N MET A 168 -11.15 16.60 -8.81
CA MET A 168 -10.97 17.74 -7.91
C MET A 168 -12.18 18.68 -8.00
N ILE A 169 -12.49 19.31 -6.87
CA ILE A 169 -13.51 20.36 -6.78
C ILE A 169 -12.79 21.65 -6.38
N PRO A 170 -12.32 22.46 -7.37
CA PRO A 170 -11.52 23.64 -7.09
C PRO A 170 -12.22 24.68 -6.21
N GLU A 171 -13.55 24.70 -6.26
CA GLU A 171 -14.39 25.63 -5.50
C GLU A 171 -14.73 25.13 -4.09
N ALA A 172 -14.30 23.92 -3.72
CA ALA A 172 -14.55 23.39 -2.39
C ALA A 172 -13.71 24.15 -1.36
N GLU A 173 -14.38 24.81 -0.43
CA GLU A 173 -13.76 25.43 0.74
C GLU A 173 -13.89 24.52 1.96
N TRP A 174 -12.99 24.71 2.94
CA TRP A 174 -13.07 23.98 4.20
C TRP A 174 -14.35 24.39 4.96
N PRO A 175 -15.12 23.45 5.54
CA PRO A 175 -14.91 22.00 5.54
C PRO A 175 -15.35 21.34 4.20
N TYR A 176 -14.38 20.74 3.50
CA TYR A 176 -14.56 20.22 2.13
C TYR A 176 -15.71 19.22 1.99
N GLU A 177 -15.96 18.45 3.05
CA GLU A 177 -16.97 17.38 3.11
C GLU A 177 -18.40 17.91 3.01
N GLN A 178 -18.62 19.20 3.32
CA GLN A 178 -19.94 19.85 3.20
C GLN A 178 -20.21 20.38 1.79
N HIS A 179 -19.22 20.33 0.89
CA HIS A 179 -19.42 20.83 -0.46
C HIS A 179 -20.48 19.99 -1.20
N PRO A 180 -21.50 20.59 -1.84
CA PRO A 180 -22.60 19.84 -2.47
C PRO A 180 -22.15 18.79 -3.50
N ALA A 181 -21.03 19.01 -4.18
CA ALA A 181 -20.47 18.04 -5.14
C ALA A 181 -19.81 16.82 -4.47
N VAL A 182 -19.32 16.94 -3.23
CA VAL A 182 -18.81 15.81 -2.44
C VAL A 182 -19.97 14.94 -1.95
N LEU A 183 -21.03 15.58 -1.44
CA LEU A 183 -22.22 14.91 -0.91
C LEU A 183 -23.00 14.11 -1.95
N ARG A 184 -22.83 14.37 -3.26
CA ARG A 184 -23.46 13.59 -4.34
C ARG A 184 -23.08 12.11 -4.34
N TYR A 185 -21.95 11.75 -3.75
CA TYR A 185 -21.50 10.36 -3.63
C TYR A 185 -21.98 9.67 -2.33
N GLY A 186 -22.57 10.40 -1.38
CA GLY A 186 -23.06 9.85 -0.10
C GLY A 186 -24.51 9.35 -0.12
N ASN A 187 -25.30 9.69 -1.15
CA ASN A 187 -26.73 9.38 -1.24
C ASN A 187 -27.08 8.23 -2.22
N ARG A 188 -26.21 7.23 -2.37
CA ARG A 188 -26.50 6.02 -3.15
C ARG A 188 -26.36 4.75 -2.33
#